data_AF-A0A850QRB5-F1
#
_entry.id   AF-A0A850QRB5-F1
#
_cell.length_a   1.000
_cell.length_b   1.000
_cell.length_c   1.000
_cell.angle_alpha   90.00
_cell.angle_beta   90.00
_cell.angle_gamma   90.00
#
_symmetry.space_group_name_H-M   'P 1'
#
loop_
_entity.id
_entity.type
_entity.pdbx_description
1 polymer ?
#
loop_
_entity_poly.entity_id
_entity_poly.type
_entity_poly.pdbx_seq_one_letter_code
_entity_poly.pdbx_strand_id
1 'polypeptide(L)'
;LIETKHNYASSISINPALAYIYSLAATDTSGGRINAKYTLERFARFNLGPSFVKVDWQFLVKQPRLIQNLLHSFFIYRAKQKAEAKQLRHYSLKNLQVTPLINALLELSNFMFLNGDISEYELKKWQNQLSNYVIEDIETPIEPSSSAENRIDYSLSLSVRSQISLEAFSCFYIGSCIERMDWYQVLYAPVLQNLMQQFLSERNDRNLIKTGSYSPATADNLLRMLRGVAHHAWLSESITVETLERIKAIKLPRGSRQSSGRYLSYNELDKISAICLNQTNKIKGIRDNAIFWLMYESGLRRAEVVNLSLDDIDINRGTIHVVGKGNKERYVPFSLESDLYRALSKWFDVRYKLQGNIFNSLFCVVNKHQQVVEKSLTTQSLNDLCKQIQRMGFDRIVSPHDFRHSVATNLLRAGHDLLLVSKFMGHSSVTTTQRYDRRSDDDLKGLALRR
;
A
#
# COMPACT_ATOMS: atom_id res chain seq x y z
N LEU A 1 -34.05 7.85 -5.90
CA LEU A 1 -34.48 6.52 -6.42
C LEU A 1 -33.49 5.38 -6.14
N ILE A 2 -32.59 5.51 -5.13
CA ILE A 2 -32.14 4.34 -4.33
C ILE A 2 -33.15 4.09 -3.18
N GLU A 3 -33.93 5.11 -2.85
CA GLU A 3 -35.12 5.03 -2.01
C GLU A 3 -36.31 4.50 -2.81
N THR A 4 -36.53 3.21 -2.73
CA THR A 4 -37.74 2.74 -2.04
C THR A 4 -37.51 1.33 -1.54
N LYS A 5 -37.53 1.20 -0.22
CA LYS A 5 -37.74 -0.04 0.53
C LYS A 5 -36.57 -1.03 0.59
N HIS A 6 -35.49 -0.62 1.24
CA HIS A 6 -35.13 -1.35 2.47
C HIS A 6 -35.01 -0.36 3.62
N ASN A 7 -36.05 -0.39 4.46
CA ASN A 7 -36.05 0.18 5.81
C ASN A 7 -34.80 -0.30 6.56
N TYR A 8 -33.84 0.60 6.76
CA TYR A 8 -32.93 0.56 7.89
C TYR A 8 -32.93 1.93 8.58
N ALA A 9 -34.12 2.34 9.00
CA ALA A 9 -34.28 3.22 10.15
C ALA A 9 -34.63 2.34 11.37
N SER A 10 -33.67 1.51 11.79
CA SER A 10 -33.68 0.84 13.09
C SER A 10 -32.24 0.47 13.44
N SER A 11 -31.64 1.27 14.32
CA SER A 11 -30.22 1.32 14.70
C SER A 11 -29.29 1.78 13.56
N ILE A 12 -28.53 2.85 13.79
CA ILE A 12 -27.34 3.14 12.99
C ILE A 12 -26.34 2.04 13.36
N SER A 13 -26.46 0.85 12.78
CA SER A 13 -25.43 -0.16 12.91
C SER A 13 -24.20 0.40 12.19
N ILE A 14 -23.20 0.80 12.98
CA ILE A 14 -21.98 1.39 12.45
C ILE A 14 -21.31 0.33 11.60
N ASN A 15 -21.09 0.62 10.31
CA ASN A 15 -20.41 -0.30 9.39
C ASN A 15 -19.13 -0.85 10.05
N PRO A 16 -19.05 -2.16 10.31
CA PRO A 16 -18.03 -2.71 11.20
C PRO A 16 -16.63 -2.63 10.57
N ALA A 17 -16.56 -2.59 9.23
CA ALA A 17 -15.30 -2.40 8.53
C ALA A 17 -14.77 -0.97 8.68
N LEU A 18 -15.65 0.03 8.61
CA LEU A 18 -15.28 1.41 8.90
C LEU A 18 -14.89 1.60 10.35
N ALA A 19 -15.65 1.04 11.30
CA ALA A 19 -15.33 1.08 12.74
C ALA A 19 -13.92 0.52 13.01
N TYR A 20 -13.60 -0.63 12.41
CA TYR A 20 -12.26 -1.22 12.48
C TYR A 20 -11.18 -0.33 11.84
N ILE A 21 -11.43 0.25 10.67
CA ILE A 21 -10.47 1.15 10.01
C ILE A 21 -10.19 2.39 10.88
N TYR A 22 -11.21 2.95 11.52
CA TYR A 22 -11.06 4.11 12.39
C TYR A 22 -10.32 3.77 13.69
N SER A 23 -10.55 2.59 14.28
CA SER A 23 -9.84 2.18 15.51
C SER A 23 -8.34 1.99 15.29
N LEU A 24 -7.90 1.62 14.09
CA LEU A 24 -6.47 1.54 13.74
C LEU A 24 -5.75 2.90 13.84
N ALA A 25 -6.45 4.02 13.71
CA ALA A 25 -5.85 5.34 13.88
C ALA A 25 -5.38 5.59 15.32
N ALA A 26 -6.04 4.97 16.31
CA ALA A 26 -5.68 5.10 17.72
C ALA A 26 -4.47 4.24 18.13
N THR A 27 -3.99 3.35 17.26
CA THR A 27 -3.04 2.29 17.64
C THR A 27 -1.74 2.25 16.82
N ASP A 28 -1.61 3.01 15.71
CA ASP A 28 -0.45 2.87 14.82
C ASP A 28 0.01 4.20 14.18
N THR A 29 1.31 4.51 14.32
CA THR A 29 2.02 5.65 13.71
C THR A 29 2.50 5.40 12.28
N SER A 30 2.13 4.26 11.66
CA SER A 30 2.67 3.88 10.34
C SER A 30 1.67 3.12 9.46
N GLY A 31 0.82 3.83 8.71
CA GLY A 31 0.13 3.34 7.50
C GLY A 31 -0.90 2.21 7.65
N GLY A 32 -1.12 1.66 8.86
CA GLY A 32 -2.04 0.55 9.11
C GLY A 32 -3.46 0.82 8.63
N ARG A 33 -3.99 2.02 8.92
CA ARG A 33 -5.30 2.48 8.44
C ARG A 33 -5.43 2.47 6.91
N ILE A 34 -4.42 2.96 6.21
CA ILE A 34 -4.41 3.02 4.74
C ILE A 34 -4.38 1.60 4.15
N ASN A 35 -3.54 0.73 4.71
CA ASN A 35 -3.45 -0.67 4.28
C ASN A 35 -4.73 -1.45 4.54
N ALA A 36 -5.37 -1.25 5.69
CA ALA A 36 -6.64 -1.88 6.03
C ALA A 36 -7.75 -1.42 5.08
N LYS A 37 -7.90 -0.12 4.89
CA LYS A 37 -8.87 0.45 3.94
C LYS A 37 -8.64 -0.09 2.52
N TYR A 38 -7.41 -0.05 2.03
CA TYR A 38 -7.11 -0.56 0.69
C TYR A 38 -7.43 -2.04 0.51
N THR A 39 -7.08 -2.85 1.52
CA THR A 39 -7.32 -4.29 1.52
C THR A 39 -8.81 -4.63 1.53
N LEU A 40 -9.58 -3.99 2.42
CA LEU A 40 -11.02 -4.20 2.55
C LEU A 40 -11.78 -3.67 1.34
N GLU A 41 -11.35 -2.55 0.74
CA GLU A 41 -11.93 -2.02 -0.51
C GLU A 41 -11.74 -3.00 -1.67
N ARG A 42 -10.56 -3.63 -1.78
CA ARG A 42 -10.31 -4.64 -2.82
C ARG A 42 -11.18 -5.88 -2.61
N PHE A 43 -11.30 -6.35 -1.37
CA PHE A 43 -12.16 -7.48 -1.03
C PHE A 43 -13.63 -7.14 -1.33
N ALA A 44 -14.10 -5.95 -0.98
CA ALA A 44 -15.44 -5.49 -1.29
C ALA A 44 -15.71 -5.44 -2.79
N ARG A 45 -14.80 -4.87 -3.59
CA ARG A 45 -14.93 -4.82 -5.05
C ARG A 45 -15.03 -6.20 -5.70
N PHE A 46 -14.28 -7.17 -5.19
CA PHE A 46 -14.36 -8.54 -5.67
C PHE A 46 -15.76 -9.14 -5.45
N ASN A 47 -16.28 -9.00 -4.23
CA ASN A 47 -17.56 -9.61 -3.84
C ASN A 47 -18.80 -8.87 -4.37
N LEU A 48 -18.71 -7.55 -4.56
CA LEU A 48 -19.85 -6.76 -5.07
C LEU A 48 -20.06 -6.88 -6.58
N GLY A 49 -19.18 -7.60 -7.30
CA GLY A 49 -19.19 -7.70 -8.76
C GLY A 49 -18.92 -6.34 -9.44
N PRO A 50 -19.13 -6.24 -10.77
CA PRO A 50 -19.04 -4.96 -11.47
C PRO A 50 -20.09 -4.02 -10.87
N SER A 51 -19.61 -3.00 -10.18
CA SER A 51 -20.46 -2.06 -9.43
C SER A 51 -21.48 -1.33 -10.32
N PHE A 52 -21.22 -1.33 -11.63
CA PHE A 52 -22.14 -1.02 -12.72
C PHE A 52 -23.53 -1.64 -12.55
N VAL A 53 -23.64 -2.91 -12.16
CA VAL A 53 -24.94 -3.60 -12.03
C VAL A 53 -25.80 -3.02 -10.89
N LYS A 54 -25.18 -2.32 -9.94
CA LYS A 54 -25.88 -1.73 -8.78
C LYS A 54 -26.40 -0.31 -9.02
N VAL A 55 -26.10 0.28 -10.18
CA VAL A 55 -26.60 1.61 -10.53
C VAL A 55 -27.97 1.45 -11.18
N ASP A 56 -28.96 2.23 -10.72
CA ASP A 56 -30.24 2.36 -11.40
C ASP A 56 -30.06 3.24 -12.65
N TRP A 57 -29.60 2.60 -13.73
CA TRP A 57 -29.36 3.27 -15.01
C TRP A 57 -30.65 3.80 -15.62
N GLN A 58 -31.80 3.18 -15.34
CA GLN A 58 -33.08 3.59 -15.88
C GLN A 58 -33.51 4.93 -15.29
N PHE A 59 -33.41 5.05 -13.97
CA PHE A 59 -33.61 6.35 -13.31
C PHE A 59 -32.61 7.39 -13.82
N LEU A 60 -31.33 7.01 -13.93
CA LEU A 60 -30.28 7.95 -14.30
C LEU A 60 -30.51 8.50 -15.71
N VAL A 61 -30.84 7.63 -16.67
CA VAL A 61 -31.14 8.01 -18.08
C VAL A 61 -32.33 8.97 -18.16
N LYS A 62 -33.33 8.78 -17.30
CA LYS A 62 -34.50 9.67 -17.20
C LYS A 62 -34.19 11.03 -16.55
N GLN A 63 -32.98 11.22 -16.01
CA GLN A 63 -32.53 12.46 -15.36
C GLN A 63 -31.27 13.06 -16.02
N PRO A 64 -31.37 13.65 -17.23
CA PRO A 64 -30.20 14.08 -18.02
C PRO A 64 -29.37 15.19 -17.36
N ARG A 65 -29.98 16.06 -16.54
CA ARG A 65 -29.22 17.09 -15.79
C ARG A 65 -28.38 16.48 -14.67
N LEU A 66 -28.86 15.39 -14.07
CA LEU A 66 -28.16 14.70 -12.99
C LEU A 66 -26.87 14.06 -13.51
N ILE A 67 -26.91 13.41 -14.69
CA ILE A 67 -25.72 12.76 -15.25
C ILE A 67 -24.61 13.77 -15.58
N GLN A 68 -24.93 14.96 -16.09
CA GLN A 68 -23.92 15.98 -16.40
C GLN A 68 -23.20 16.46 -15.14
N ASN A 69 -23.95 16.73 -14.07
CA ASN A 69 -23.38 17.10 -12.78
C ASN A 69 -22.48 15.99 -12.20
N LEU A 70 -22.89 14.73 -12.36
CA LEU A 70 -22.13 13.57 -11.90
C LEU A 70 -20.85 13.34 -12.72
N LEU A 71 -20.93 13.46 -14.04
CA LEU A 71 -19.77 13.40 -14.93
C LEU A 71 -18.76 14.50 -14.58
N HIS A 72 -19.25 15.73 -14.43
CA HIS A 72 -18.39 16.87 -14.08
C HIS A 72 -17.70 16.65 -12.73
N SER A 73 -18.46 16.23 -11.71
CA SER A 73 -17.92 15.89 -10.38
C SER A 73 -16.91 14.74 -10.43
N PHE A 74 -17.19 13.70 -11.23
CA PHE A 74 -16.31 12.54 -11.41
C PHE A 74 -14.97 12.93 -12.06
N PHE A 75 -15.00 13.71 -13.13
CA PHE A 75 -13.79 14.12 -13.83
C PHE A 75 -12.94 15.09 -13.00
N ILE A 76 -13.56 16.04 -12.29
CA ILE A 76 -12.86 16.89 -11.31
C ILE A 76 -12.17 16.04 -10.24
N TYR A 77 -12.90 15.08 -9.66
CA TYR A 77 -12.33 14.18 -8.66
C TYR A 77 -11.13 13.39 -9.22
N ARG A 78 -11.24 12.86 -10.45
CA ARG A 78 -10.17 12.09 -11.08
C ARG A 78 -8.95 12.95 -11.45
N ALA A 79 -9.16 14.19 -11.87
CA ALA A 79 -8.08 15.16 -12.10
C ALA A 79 -7.31 15.45 -10.82
N LYS A 80 -8.02 15.72 -9.70
CA LYS A 80 -7.39 15.93 -8.38
C LYS A 80 -6.52 14.74 -7.97
N GLN A 81 -7.04 13.52 -8.08
CA GLN A 81 -6.28 12.29 -7.77
C GLN A 81 -5.01 12.12 -8.63
N LYS A 82 -5.08 12.47 -9.92
CA LYS A 82 -3.93 12.41 -10.83
C LYS A 82 -2.91 13.52 -10.56
N ALA A 83 -3.36 14.71 -10.17
CA ALA A 83 -2.50 15.82 -9.76
C ALA A 83 -1.70 15.43 -8.50
N GLU A 84 -2.36 14.91 -7.47
CA GLU A 84 -1.73 14.45 -6.23
C GLU A 84 -0.70 13.34 -6.48
N ALA A 85 -1.06 12.29 -7.23
CA ALA A 85 -0.17 11.18 -7.54
C ALA A 85 1.11 11.60 -8.30
N LYS A 86 1.02 12.69 -9.08
CA LYS A 86 2.15 13.25 -9.85
C LYS A 86 2.80 14.46 -9.16
N GLN A 87 2.35 14.85 -7.96
CA GLN A 87 2.79 16.05 -7.24
C GLN A 87 2.64 17.34 -8.08
N LEU A 88 1.57 17.45 -8.88
CA LEU A 88 1.25 18.62 -9.70
C LEU A 88 0.22 19.50 -8.98
N ARG A 89 0.29 20.82 -9.19
CA ARG A 89 -0.73 21.77 -8.70
C ARG A 89 -2.08 21.65 -9.44
N HIS A 90 -2.05 21.21 -10.69
CA HIS A 90 -3.21 21.06 -11.55
C HIS A 90 -3.00 19.90 -12.53
N TYR A 91 -4.08 19.21 -12.90
CA TYR A 91 -4.09 18.17 -13.95
C TYR A 91 -5.28 18.44 -14.87
N SER A 92 -5.00 18.77 -16.14
CA SER A 92 -6.05 19.10 -17.11
C SER A 92 -7.03 17.93 -17.30
N LEU A 93 -8.31 18.26 -17.35
CA LEU A 93 -9.39 17.29 -17.55
C LEU A 93 -9.31 16.64 -18.93
N LYS A 94 -8.71 17.32 -19.92
CA LYS A 94 -8.47 16.82 -21.29
C LYS A 94 -7.54 15.61 -21.33
N ASN A 95 -6.71 15.43 -20.31
CA ASN A 95 -5.82 14.27 -20.16
C ASN A 95 -6.48 13.08 -19.45
N LEU A 96 -7.79 13.12 -19.24
CA LEU A 96 -8.59 12.02 -18.70
C LEU A 96 -9.27 11.24 -19.83
N GLN A 97 -9.55 9.96 -19.60
CA GLN A 97 -10.28 9.12 -20.55
C GLN A 97 -11.77 9.46 -20.51
N VAL A 98 -12.14 10.58 -21.13
CA VAL A 98 -13.49 11.14 -21.17
C VAL A 98 -14.33 10.43 -22.24
N THR A 99 -13.81 10.38 -23.46
CA THR A 99 -14.48 9.77 -24.62
C THR A 99 -14.91 8.32 -24.38
N PRO A 100 -14.09 7.43 -23.78
CA PRO A 100 -14.52 6.06 -23.52
C PRO A 100 -15.71 5.96 -22.56
N LEU A 101 -15.83 6.87 -21.58
CA LEU A 101 -16.96 6.87 -20.66
C LEU A 101 -18.23 7.40 -21.31
N ILE A 102 -18.12 8.47 -22.11
CA ILE A 102 -19.27 9.02 -22.86
C ILE A 102 -19.80 7.97 -23.83
N ASN A 103 -18.92 7.33 -24.60
CA ASN A 103 -19.32 6.27 -25.52
C ASN A 103 -19.99 5.10 -24.78
N ALA A 104 -19.49 4.73 -23.60
CA ALA A 104 -20.11 3.71 -22.77
C ALA A 104 -21.54 4.07 -22.33
N LEU A 105 -21.77 5.34 -21.95
CA LEU A 105 -23.08 5.84 -21.53
C LEU A 105 -24.07 6.00 -22.70
N LEU A 106 -23.58 6.31 -23.89
CA LEU A 106 -24.38 6.34 -25.11
C LEU A 106 -24.83 4.93 -25.52
N GLU A 107 -23.90 3.97 -25.56
CA GLU A 107 -24.21 2.55 -25.81
C GLU A 107 -25.21 1.99 -24.79
N LEU A 108 -25.03 2.34 -23.52
CA LEU A 108 -25.96 1.98 -22.45
C LEU A 108 -27.38 2.49 -22.74
N SER A 109 -27.55 3.78 -23.07
CA SER A 109 -28.87 4.34 -23.34
C SER A 109 -29.55 3.71 -24.56
N ASN A 110 -28.79 3.39 -25.60
CA ASN A 110 -29.29 2.68 -26.77
C ASN A 110 -29.82 1.30 -26.39
N PHE A 111 -29.05 0.55 -25.59
CA PHE A 111 -29.49 -0.75 -25.10
C PHE A 111 -30.79 -0.66 -24.28
N MET A 112 -30.91 0.33 -23.41
CA MET A 112 -32.12 0.55 -22.60
C MET A 112 -33.35 0.93 -23.44
N PHE A 113 -33.16 1.72 -24.49
CA PHE A 113 -34.24 2.03 -25.44
C PHE A 113 -34.70 0.79 -26.20
N LEU A 114 -33.75 -0.02 -26.70
CA LEU A 114 -34.06 -1.26 -27.41
C LEU A 114 -34.84 -2.26 -26.53
N ASN A 115 -34.56 -2.31 -25.24
CA ASN A 115 -35.30 -3.15 -24.29
C ASN A 115 -36.65 -2.57 -23.85
N GLY A 116 -37.01 -1.36 -24.29
CA GLY A 116 -38.25 -0.68 -23.90
C GLY A 116 -38.22 -0.05 -22.50
N ASP A 117 -37.05 0.08 -21.88
CA ASP A 117 -36.90 0.66 -20.54
C ASP A 117 -37.09 2.19 -20.52
N ILE A 118 -36.88 2.84 -21.66
CA ILE A 118 -36.96 4.29 -21.84
C ILE A 118 -37.65 4.63 -23.18
N SER A 119 -38.32 5.78 -23.23
CA SER A 119 -38.97 6.29 -24.43
C SER A 119 -37.98 6.90 -25.44
N GLU A 120 -38.40 7.04 -26.70
CA GLU A 120 -37.59 7.70 -27.75
C GLU A 120 -37.28 9.16 -27.37
N TYR A 121 -38.21 9.84 -26.71
CA TYR A 121 -38.01 11.19 -26.18
C TYR A 121 -36.90 11.22 -25.11
N GLU A 122 -36.92 10.27 -24.16
CA GLU A 122 -35.90 10.16 -23.12
C GLU A 122 -34.52 9.80 -23.71
N LEU A 123 -34.48 8.90 -24.69
CA LEU A 123 -33.24 8.55 -25.41
C LEU A 123 -32.65 9.77 -26.11
N LYS A 124 -33.44 10.47 -26.95
CA LYS A 124 -32.97 11.65 -27.69
C LYS A 124 -32.52 12.75 -26.73
N LYS A 125 -33.25 12.97 -25.64
CA LYS A 125 -32.88 13.94 -24.61
C LYS A 125 -31.56 13.57 -23.93
N TRP A 126 -31.35 12.30 -23.61
CA TRP A 126 -30.12 11.79 -23.02
C TRP A 126 -28.92 11.89 -23.97
N GLN A 127 -29.08 11.41 -25.20
CA GLN A 127 -28.05 11.49 -26.24
C GLN A 127 -27.67 12.93 -26.56
N ASN A 128 -28.64 13.83 -26.73
CA ASN A 128 -28.36 15.24 -26.99
C ASN A 128 -27.58 15.88 -25.82
N GLN A 129 -27.89 15.50 -24.58
CA GLN A 129 -27.18 16.01 -23.39
C GLN A 129 -25.76 15.45 -23.23
N LEU A 130 -25.51 14.20 -23.63
CA LEU A 130 -24.18 13.58 -23.59
C LEU A 130 -23.31 13.95 -24.79
N SER A 131 -23.89 14.09 -25.98
CA SER A 131 -23.18 14.53 -27.19
C SER A 131 -22.79 16.00 -27.11
N ASN A 132 -23.58 16.82 -26.41
CA ASN A 132 -23.25 18.22 -26.10
C ASN A 132 -22.49 18.36 -24.77
N TYR A 133 -22.11 17.26 -24.12
CA TYR A 133 -21.33 17.31 -22.89
C TYR A 133 -19.88 17.71 -23.22
N VAL A 134 -19.62 19.02 -23.13
CA VAL A 134 -18.28 19.57 -23.24
C VAL A 134 -17.67 19.60 -21.84
N ILE A 135 -16.53 18.93 -21.67
CA ILE A 135 -15.67 19.18 -20.51
C ILE A 135 -14.93 20.48 -20.77
N GLU A 136 -15.44 21.56 -20.22
CA GLU A 136 -14.68 22.78 -20.06
C GLU A 136 -13.66 22.56 -18.93
N ASP A 137 -12.36 22.52 -19.27
CA ASP A 137 -11.40 23.18 -18.37
C ASP A 137 -11.89 24.64 -18.35
N ILE A 138 -12.13 25.25 -17.18
CA ILE A 138 -12.64 26.63 -17.12
C ILE A 138 -11.78 27.53 -18.01
N GLU A 139 -12.34 27.85 -19.18
CA GLU A 139 -12.35 29.09 -19.98
C GLU A 139 -13.00 28.77 -21.37
N THR A 140 -14.16 29.38 -21.62
CA THR A 140 -15.16 29.20 -22.72
C THR A 140 -14.73 29.73 -24.12
N PRO A 141 -15.52 29.68 -25.23
CA PRO A 141 -16.13 28.56 -26.01
C PRO A 141 -15.94 28.71 -27.57
N ILE A 142 -16.53 27.83 -28.42
CA ILE A 142 -17.20 28.04 -29.77
C ILE A 142 -17.47 26.68 -30.52
N GLU A 143 -18.67 26.51 -31.09
CA GLU A 143 -19.19 25.39 -31.95
C GLU A 143 -19.02 25.65 -33.49
N PRO A 144 -19.63 24.93 -34.50
CA PRO A 144 -20.29 23.60 -34.62
C PRO A 144 -19.90 22.78 -35.91
N SER A 145 -20.63 21.66 -36.15
CA SER A 145 -20.91 20.90 -37.43
C SER A 145 -20.15 19.57 -37.64
N SER A 146 -20.67 18.49 -38.26
CA SER A 146 -22.01 18.04 -38.72
C SER A 146 -21.98 16.53 -39.08
N SER A 147 -23.11 15.83 -38.89
CA SER A 147 -23.68 14.66 -39.62
C SER A 147 -22.85 13.38 -39.92
N ALA A 148 -23.37 12.19 -39.56
CA ALA A 148 -24.09 11.26 -40.46
C ALA A 148 -24.26 9.85 -39.84
N GLU A 149 -25.29 9.15 -40.33
CA GLU A 149 -25.97 7.95 -39.85
C GLU A 149 -25.22 6.62 -40.07
N ASN A 150 -25.44 5.59 -39.23
CA ASN A 150 -26.26 4.40 -39.57
C ASN A 150 -26.22 3.26 -38.51
N ARG A 151 -27.30 2.45 -38.57
CA ARG A 151 -27.84 1.41 -37.66
C ARG A 151 -26.94 0.19 -37.34
N ILE A 152 -27.31 -0.55 -36.28
CA ILE A 152 -27.77 -1.98 -36.26
C ILE A 152 -27.96 -2.45 -34.79
N ASP A 153 -28.76 -3.50 -34.60
CA ASP A 153 -29.18 -4.21 -33.38
C ASP A 153 -28.03 -4.74 -32.49
N TYR A 154 -28.12 -4.61 -31.15
CA TYR A 154 -27.02 -4.95 -30.22
C TYR A 154 -27.45 -5.69 -28.93
N SER A 155 -26.71 -6.75 -28.60
CA SER A 155 -26.31 -7.01 -27.21
C SER A 155 -25.32 -5.93 -26.76
N LEU A 156 -25.40 -5.39 -25.54
CA LEU A 156 -24.51 -4.33 -25.04
C LEU A 156 -23.00 -4.72 -25.14
N SER A 157 -22.34 -4.40 -26.25
CA SER A 157 -20.96 -4.78 -26.56
C SER A 157 -19.99 -3.64 -26.28
N LEU A 158 -19.72 -3.38 -25.00
CA LEU A 158 -18.77 -2.33 -24.59
C LEU A 158 -17.34 -2.70 -24.96
N SER A 159 -16.57 -1.75 -25.51
CA SER A 159 -15.12 -1.90 -25.60
C SER A 159 -14.50 -2.12 -24.22
N VAL A 160 -13.37 -2.83 -24.11
CA VAL A 160 -12.69 -3.07 -22.82
C VAL A 160 -12.40 -1.75 -22.07
N ARG A 161 -12.04 -0.68 -22.79
CA ARG A 161 -11.79 0.65 -22.19
C ARG A 161 -13.08 1.32 -21.72
N SER A 162 -14.16 1.18 -22.47
CA SER A 162 -15.49 1.67 -22.12
C SER A 162 -16.01 0.95 -20.88
N GLN A 163 -15.86 -0.37 -20.81
CA GLN A 163 -16.24 -1.20 -19.67
C GLN A 163 -15.51 -0.79 -18.39
N ILE A 164 -14.18 -0.65 -18.43
CA ILE A 164 -13.37 -0.20 -17.28
C ILE A 164 -13.77 1.22 -16.83
N SER A 165 -14.04 2.11 -17.79
CA SER A 165 -14.41 3.49 -17.50
C SER A 165 -15.80 3.57 -16.84
N LEU A 166 -16.75 2.80 -17.38
CA LEU A 166 -18.12 2.72 -16.85
C LEU A 166 -18.14 2.08 -15.47
N GLU A 167 -17.34 1.03 -15.22
CA GLU A 167 -17.16 0.43 -13.90
C GLU A 167 -16.56 1.42 -12.89
N ALA A 168 -15.55 2.20 -13.30
CA ALA A 168 -14.94 3.22 -12.46
C ALA A 168 -15.90 4.37 -12.12
N PHE A 169 -16.70 4.82 -13.10
CA PHE A 169 -17.73 5.84 -12.91
C PHE A 169 -18.84 5.33 -11.97
N SER A 170 -19.27 4.08 -12.18
CA SER A 170 -20.24 3.42 -11.33
C SER A 170 -19.75 3.42 -9.88
N CYS A 171 -18.51 2.96 -9.62
CA CYS A 171 -17.91 2.98 -8.28
C CYS A 171 -17.86 4.37 -7.63
N PHE A 172 -17.68 5.43 -8.40
CA PHE A 172 -17.68 6.80 -7.87
C PHE A 172 -19.09 7.24 -7.47
N TYR A 173 -20.08 6.99 -8.32
CA TYR A 173 -21.45 7.46 -8.13
C TYR A 173 -22.10 6.94 -6.85
N ILE A 174 -21.92 5.65 -6.59
CA ILE A 174 -22.51 4.92 -5.46
C ILE A 174 -21.64 4.96 -4.19
N GLY A 175 -20.53 5.71 -4.17
CA GLY A 175 -19.64 5.76 -3.01
C GLY A 175 -18.74 4.53 -2.84
N SER A 176 -17.96 4.50 -1.75
CA SER A 176 -16.93 3.46 -1.57
C SER A 176 -17.54 2.06 -1.46
N CYS A 177 -16.84 1.04 -1.97
CA CYS A 177 -17.36 -0.33 -1.92
C CYS A 177 -17.43 -0.84 -0.48
N ILE A 178 -16.55 -0.36 0.41
CA ILE A 178 -16.60 -0.66 1.84
C ILE A 178 -17.91 -0.18 2.47
N GLU A 179 -18.38 1.02 2.14
CA GLU A 179 -19.61 1.58 2.72
C GLU A 179 -20.86 0.77 2.32
N ARG A 180 -20.85 0.17 1.13
CA ARG A 180 -22.01 -0.54 0.56
C ARG A 180 -22.00 -2.04 0.71
N MET A 181 -20.85 -2.65 0.98
CA MET A 181 -20.78 -4.08 1.19
C MET A 181 -21.59 -4.43 2.44
N ASP A 182 -22.47 -5.43 2.35
CA ASP A 182 -23.13 -5.97 3.52
C ASP A 182 -22.12 -6.80 4.32
N TRP A 183 -21.39 -6.12 5.18
CA TRP A 183 -20.36 -6.75 6.00
C TRP A 183 -20.96 -7.74 6.99
N TYR A 184 -22.22 -7.60 7.40
CA TYR A 184 -22.82 -8.52 8.37
C TYR A 184 -23.14 -9.87 7.74
N GLN A 185 -23.69 -9.89 6.51
CA GLN A 185 -23.91 -11.14 5.77
C GLN A 185 -22.60 -11.90 5.51
N VAL A 186 -21.52 -11.16 5.25
CA VAL A 186 -20.19 -11.73 4.96
C VAL A 186 -19.55 -12.31 6.22
N LEU A 187 -19.94 -11.86 7.42
CA LEU A 187 -19.42 -12.34 8.71
C LEU A 187 -20.05 -13.68 9.15
N TYR A 188 -20.76 -14.39 8.28
CA TYR A 188 -21.06 -15.80 8.49
C TYR A 188 -19.87 -16.68 8.08
N ALA A 189 -19.33 -17.47 9.01
CA ALA A 189 -18.03 -18.14 8.83
C ALA A 189 -17.91 -19.02 7.56
N PRO A 190 -18.90 -19.86 7.18
CA PRO A 190 -18.87 -20.61 5.94
C PRO A 190 -18.83 -19.73 4.67
N VAL A 191 -19.61 -18.64 4.66
CA VAL A 191 -19.62 -17.66 3.56
C VAL A 191 -18.26 -16.98 3.47
N LEU A 192 -17.75 -16.48 4.60
CA LEU A 192 -16.45 -15.84 4.67
C LEU A 192 -15.33 -16.76 4.16
N GLN A 193 -15.32 -18.02 4.60
CA GLN A 193 -14.32 -19.00 4.18
C GLN A 193 -14.36 -19.25 2.67
N ASN A 194 -15.56 -19.43 2.09
CA ASN A 194 -15.72 -19.66 0.65
C ASN A 194 -15.28 -18.42 -0.16
N LEU A 195 -15.77 -17.23 0.19
CA LEU A 195 -15.38 -15.98 -0.48
C LEU A 195 -13.88 -15.73 -0.40
N MET A 196 -13.25 -16.07 0.73
CA MET A 196 -11.79 -15.98 0.86
C MET A 196 -11.06 -16.99 -0.03
N GLN A 197 -11.53 -18.23 -0.13
CA GLN A 197 -10.93 -19.22 -1.02
C GLN A 197 -11.02 -18.78 -2.49
N GLN A 198 -12.18 -18.30 -2.93
CA GLN A 198 -12.40 -17.74 -4.27
C GLN A 198 -11.52 -16.52 -4.55
N PHE A 199 -11.48 -15.56 -3.61
CA PHE A 199 -10.64 -14.36 -3.73
C PHE A 199 -9.15 -14.70 -3.88
N LEU A 200 -8.69 -15.75 -3.20
CA LEU A 200 -7.30 -16.19 -3.25
C LEU A 200 -6.96 -17.01 -4.51
N SER A 201 -7.95 -17.65 -5.15
CA SER A 201 -7.78 -18.43 -6.38
C SER A 201 -7.92 -17.61 -7.67
N GLU A 202 -8.83 -16.62 -7.72
CA GLU A 202 -9.20 -15.91 -8.96
C GLU A 202 -8.19 -14.87 -9.46
N ARG A 203 -7.10 -14.59 -8.73
CA ARG A 203 -6.08 -13.66 -9.24
C ARG A 203 -5.19 -14.22 -10.36
N ASN A 204 -5.53 -15.40 -10.89
CA ASN A 204 -4.87 -16.05 -12.02
C ASN A 204 -5.20 -15.41 -13.39
N ASP A 205 -6.34 -14.72 -13.57
CA ASP A 205 -6.79 -14.35 -14.93
C ASP A 205 -6.56 -12.89 -15.35
N ARG A 206 -6.26 -11.97 -14.43
CA ARG A 206 -6.08 -10.54 -14.78
C ARG A 206 -4.67 -10.15 -15.23
N ASN A 207 -3.74 -11.09 -15.35
CA ASN A 207 -2.41 -10.85 -15.94
C ASN A 207 -1.89 -12.16 -16.55
N LEU A 208 -1.93 -12.25 -17.89
CA LEU A 208 -1.45 -13.36 -18.73
C LEU A 208 0.04 -13.76 -18.56
N ILE A 209 0.76 -13.32 -17.52
CA ILE A 209 2.22 -13.56 -17.38
C ILE A 209 2.66 -13.96 -15.95
N LYS A 210 1.79 -14.01 -14.93
CA LYS A 210 2.20 -14.56 -13.61
C LYS A 210 1.13 -15.44 -12.99
N THR A 211 1.21 -16.72 -13.31
CA THR A 211 0.57 -17.80 -12.56
C THR A 211 1.08 -17.79 -11.12
N GLY A 212 0.19 -17.60 -10.15
CA GLY A 212 0.58 -17.66 -8.76
C GLY A 212 -0.53 -17.27 -7.80
N SER A 213 -1.03 -18.25 -7.05
CA SER A 213 -1.82 -18.04 -5.83
C SER A 213 -1.08 -17.09 -4.87
N TYR A 214 -1.84 -16.29 -4.12
CA TYR A 214 -1.30 -15.38 -3.11
C TYR A 214 -0.32 -16.09 -2.17
N SER A 215 0.70 -15.35 -1.69
CA SER A 215 1.56 -15.89 -0.65
C SER A 215 0.72 -16.19 0.61
N PRO A 216 1.02 -17.27 1.35
CA PRO A 216 0.31 -17.60 2.59
C PRO A 216 0.30 -16.44 3.62
N ALA A 217 1.35 -15.62 3.64
CA ALA A 217 1.42 -14.42 4.47
C ALA A 217 0.40 -13.35 4.05
N THR A 218 0.09 -13.23 2.74
CA THR A 218 -0.94 -12.31 2.25
C THR A 218 -2.34 -12.80 2.63
N ALA A 219 -2.60 -14.10 2.52
CA ALA A 219 -3.85 -14.71 2.96
C ALA A 219 -4.07 -14.55 4.48
N ASP A 220 -3.02 -14.74 5.29
CA ASP A 220 -3.08 -14.54 6.74
C ASP A 220 -3.36 -13.06 7.10
N ASN A 221 -2.71 -12.11 6.41
CA ASN A 221 -2.97 -10.69 6.61
C ASN A 221 -4.43 -10.31 6.28
N LEU A 222 -4.98 -10.84 5.19
CA LEU A 222 -6.40 -10.65 4.84
C LEU A 222 -7.33 -11.18 5.93
N LEU A 223 -7.08 -12.40 6.40
CA LEU A 223 -7.87 -13.02 7.46
C LEU A 223 -7.78 -12.23 8.77
N ARG A 224 -6.60 -11.70 9.11
CA ARG A 224 -6.43 -10.79 10.25
C ARG A 224 -7.27 -9.53 10.13
N MET A 225 -7.33 -8.91 8.94
CA MET A 225 -8.19 -7.73 8.72
C MET A 225 -9.66 -8.10 8.90
N LEU A 226 -10.12 -9.20 8.32
CA LEU A 226 -11.52 -9.66 8.40
C LEU A 226 -11.92 -10.04 9.84
N ARG A 227 -11.02 -10.64 10.61
CA ARG A 227 -11.22 -10.86 12.06
C ARG A 227 -11.31 -9.55 12.85
N GLY A 228 -10.57 -8.52 12.43
CA GLY A 228 -10.71 -7.17 13.00
C GLY A 228 -12.08 -6.58 12.75
N VAL A 229 -12.60 -6.71 11.52
CA VAL A 229 -13.99 -6.33 11.18
C VAL A 229 -15.00 -7.09 12.02
N ALA A 230 -14.85 -8.42 12.14
CA ALA A 230 -15.71 -9.26 12.98
C ALA A 230 -15.71 -8.82 14.45
N HIS A 231 -14.53 -8.51 14.99
CA HIS A 231 -14.41 -8.04 16.37
C HIS A 231 -15.16 -6.72 16.59
N HIS A 232 -15.07 -5.79 15.64
CA HIS A 232 -15.83 -4.53 15.73
C HIS A 232 -17.33 -4.73 15.56
N ALA A 233 -17.77 -5.66 14.72
CA ALA A 233 -19.18 -6.03 14.61
C ALA A 233 -19.72 -6.63 15.91
N TRP A 234 -18.89 -7.36 16.65
CA TRP A 234 -19.25 -7.89 17.97
C TRP A 234 -19.30 -6.77 19.02
N LEU A 235 -18.32 -5.86 19.03
CA LEU A 235 -18.33 -4.69 19.93
C LEU A 235 -19.55 -3.79 19.71
N SER A 236 -20.10 -3.74 18.49
CA SER A 236 -21.34 -3.03 18.18
C SER A 236 -22.61 -3.88 18.36
N GLU A 237 -22.50 -5.02 19.05
CA GLU A 237 -23.61 -5.96 19.35
C GLU A 237 -24.35 -6.47 18.11
N SER A 238 -23.71 -6.40 16.94
CA SER A 238 -24.33 -6.73 15.64
C SER A 238 -24.12 -8.19 15.24
N ILE A 239 -23.17 -8.89 15.89
CA ILE A 239 -23.00 -10.34 15.80
C ILE A 239 -22.81 -10.94 17.19
N THR A 240 -23.15 -12.21 17.34
CA THR A 240 -22.96 -12.92 18.61
C THR A 240 -21.50 -13.34 18.82
N VAL A 241 -21.14 -13.65 20.06
CA VAL A 241 -19.80 -14.16 20.40
C VAL A 241 -19.51 -15.50 19.72
N GLU A 242 -20.51 -16.37 19.55
CA GLU A 242 -20.36 -17.64 18.84
C GLU A 242 -20.01 -17.42 17.37
N THR A 243 -20.62 -16.41 16.74
CA THR A 243 -20.32 -16.02 15.35
C THR A 243 -18.88 -15.54 15.23
N LEU A 244 -18.43 -14.68 16.16
CA LEU A 244 -17.05 -14.23 16.23
C LEU A 244 -16.06 -15.38 16.41
N GLU A 245 -16.34 -16.32 17.33
CA GLU A 245 -15.46 -17.47 17.58
C GLU A 245 -15.39 -18.41 16.36
N ARG A 246 -16.51 -18.64 15.66
CA ARG A 246 -16.51 -19.40 14.39
C ARG A 246 -15.64 -18.74 13.32
N ILE A 247 -15.68 -17.41 13.20
CA ILE A 247 -14.81 -16.66 12.27
C ILE A 247 -13.34 -16.75 12.69
N LYS A 248 -13.04 -16.62 13.98
CA LYS A 248 -11.68 -16.80 14.52
C LYS A 248 -11.15 -18.21 14.23
N ALA A 249 -12.00 -19.23 14.27
CA ALA A 249 -11.64 -20.62 14.01
C ALA A 249 -11.32 -20.94 12.53
N ILE A 250 -11.69 -20.07 11.57
CA ILE A 250 -11.37 -20.26 10.14
C ILE A 250 -9.85 -20.41 9.96
N LYS A 251 -9.44 -21.46 9.25
CA LYS A 251 -8.05 -21.71 8.85
C LYS A 251 -7.98 -21.78 7.32
N LEU A 252 -7.06 -21.01 6.74
CA LEU A 252 -6.74 -21.09 5.31
C LEU A 252 -5.55 -22.04 5.08
N PRO A 253 -5.36 -22.56 3.85
CA PRO A 253 -4.22 -23.43 3.53
C PRO A 253 -2.91 -22.80 3.99
N ARG A 254 -2.21 -23.51 4.88
CA ARG A 254 -0.94 -23.06 5.44
C ARG A 254 0.18 -23.55 4.53
N GLY A 255 1.05 -22.62 4.13
CA GLY A 255 2.33 -22.93 3.52
C GLY A 255 3.39 -21.98 4.07
N SER A 256 4.56 -22.51 4.40
CA SER A 256 5.75 -21.69 4.64
C SER A 256 6.62 -21.74 3.39
N ARG A 257 6.85 -20.60 2.74
CA ARG A 257 7.94 -20.49 1.78
C ARG A 257 9.20 -20.13 2.56
N GLN A 258 10.28 -20.89 2.38
CA GLN A 258 11.59 -20.48 2.89
C GLN A 258 11.93 -19.12 2.28
N SER A 259 12.33 -18.15 3.10
CA SER A 259 12.78 -16.85 2.63
C SER A 259 14.20 -16.99 2.07
N SER A 260 14.34 -17.47 0.84
CA SER A 260 15.63 -17.47 0.14
C SER A 260 16.03 -16.02 -0.21
N GLY A 261 17.33 -15.72 -0.09
CA GLY A 261 17.89 -14.48 -0.66
C GLY A 261 17.78 -13.20 0.17
N ARG A 262 17.70 -13.23 1.51
CA ARG A 262 17.75 -12.00 2.36
C ARG A 262 19.06 -11.75 3.10
N TYR A 263 19.95 -12.75 3.13
CA TYR A 263 21.22 -12.67 3.82
C TYR A 263 22.27 -11.97 2.95
N LEU A 264 23.02 -11.02 3.51
CA LEU A 264 24.14 -10.33 2.89
C LEU A 264 25.46 -10.87 3.47
N SER A 265 26.36 -11.30 2.60
CA SER A 265 27.72 -11.72 2.95
C SER A 265 28.64 -10.51 3.21
N TYR A 266 29.76 -10.71 3.93
CA TYR A 266 30.74 -9.63 4.18
C TYR A 266 31.24 -8.98 2.88
N ASN A 267 31.53 -9.77 1.84
CA ASN A 267 31.90 -9.23 0.53
C ASN A 267 30.81 -8.35 -0.10
N GLU A 268 29.53 -8.69 0.09
CA GLU A 268 28.43 -7.84 -0.36
C GLU A 268 28.36 -6.53 0.44
N LEU A 269 28.65 -6.56 1.74
CA LEU A 269 28.69 -5.36 2.59
C LEU A 269 29.82 -4.40 2.15
N ASP A 270 31.01 -4.94 1.87
CA ASP A 270 32.15 -4.17 1.38
C ASP A 270 31.82 -3.49 0.05
N LYS A 271 31.19 -4.23 -0.88
CA LYS A 271 30.71 -3.69 -2.16
C LYS A 271 29.70 -2.56 -1.94
N ILE A 272 28.74 -2.72 -1.04
CA ILE A 272 27.73 -1.69 -0.75
C ILE A 272 28.39 -0.44 -0.17
N SER A 273 29.31 -0.60 0.80
CA SER A 273 30.09 0.49 1.39
C SER A 273 30.86 1.26 0.31
N ALA A 274 31.57 0.55 -0.57
CA ALA A 274 32.31 1.13 -1.68
C ALA A 274 31.40 1.88 -2.66
N ILE A 275 30.25 1.30 -3.02
CA ILE A 275 29.24 1.94 -3.87
C ILE A 275 28.73 3.25 -3.24
N CYS A 276 28.43 3.23 -1.93
CA CYS A 276 27.97 4.42 -1.22
C CYS A 276 29.02 5.54 -1.24
N LEU A 277 30.28 5.21 -0.98
CA LEU A 277 31.39 6.19 -0.93
C LEU A 277 31.80 6.72 -2.31
N ASN A 278 31.57 5.95 -3.38
CA ASN A 278 31.88 6.34 -4.76
C ASN A 278 30.83 7.25 -5.41
N GLN A 279 29.78 7.65 -4.68
CA GLN A 279 28.79 8.61 -5.18
C GLN A 279 29.45 9.94 -5.63
N THR A 280 28.85 10.56 -6.66
CA THR A 280 29.29 11.87 -7.20
C THR A 280 29.15 12.98 -6.16
N ASN A 281 28.05 12.96 -5.40
CA ASN A 281 27.87 13.81 -4.23
C ASN A 281 28.59 13.17 -3.03
N LYS A 282 29.75 13.70 -2.66
CA LYS A 282 30.63 13.11 -1.63
C LYS A 282 30.02 13.16 -0.24
N ILE A 283 29.36 14.27 0.09
CA ILE A 283 28.67 14.45 1.38
C ILE A 283 27.52 13.46 1.53
N LYS A 284 26.72 13.30 0.47
CA LYS A 284 25.67 12.28 0.42
C LYS A 284 26.23 10.86 0.52
N GLY A 285 27.36 10.59 -0.14
CA GLY A 285 28.03 9.28 -0.08
C GLY A 285 28.47 8.90 1.34
N ILE A 286 29.08 9.84 2.07
CA ILE A 286 29.50 9.64 3.47
C ILE A 286 28.27 9.39 4.36
N ARG A 287 27.23 10.21 4.22
CA ARG A 287 25.97 10.04 4.96
C ARG A 287 25.34 8.67 4.71
N ASP A 288 25.21 8.29 3.44
CA ASP A 288 24.55 7.04 3.04
C ASP A 288 25.33 5.83 3.52
N ASN A 289 26.67 5.91 3.51
CA ASN A 289 27.53 4.88 4.07
C ASN A 289 27.31 4.72 5.59
N ALA A 290 27.20 5.82 6.32
CA ALA A 290 26.87 5.79 7.75
C ALA A 290 25.47 5.20 8.01
N ILE A 291 24.46 5.55 7.20
CA ILE A 291 23.11 4.97 7.29
C ILE A 291 23.15 3.46 7.03
N PHE A 292 23.92 3.02 6.03
CA PHE A 292 24.10 1.61 5.69
C PHE A 292 24.71 0.82 6.86
N TRP A 293 25.87 1.24 7.35
CA TRP A 293 26.54 0.58 8.47
C TRP A 293 25.67 0.59 9.72
N LEU A 294 24.93 1.68 9.97
CA LEU A 294 24.00 1.74 11.09
C LEU A 294 22.91 0.69 10.95
N MET A 295 22.22 0.62 9.80
CA MET A 295 21.18 -0.39 9.57
C MET A 295 21.71 -1.83 9.71
N TYR A 296 22.93 -2.09 9.27
CA TYR A 296 23.56 -3.39 9.35
C TYR A 296 24.02 -3.71 10.78
N GLU A 297 25.01 -3.01 11.32
CA GLU A 297 25.63 -3.38 12.60
C GLU A 297 24.70 -3.22 13.80
N SER A 298 23.86 -2.19 13.85
CA SER A 298 22.96 -1.96 14.99
C SER A 298 21.60 -2.67 14.84
N GLY A 299 21.35 -3.28 13.67
CA GLY A 299 20.12 -4.01 13.39
C GLY A 299 18.83 -3.20 13.50
N LEU A 300 18.88 -1.87 13.44
CA LEU A 300 17.72 -1.00 13.66
C LEU A 300 16.66 -1.14 12.56
N ARG A 301 15.40 -0.89 12.92
CA ARG A 301 14.32 -0.75 11.93
C ARG A 301 14.49 0.58 11.19
N ARG A 302 14.08 0.64 9.92
CA ARG A 302 14.13 1.89 9.12
C ARG A 302 13.45 3.09 9.79
N ALA A 303 12.38 2.87 10.56
CA ALA A 303 11.69 3.93 11.30
C ALA A 303 12.49 4.40 12.52
N GLU A 304 13.22 3.49 13.19
CA GLU A 304 14.12 3.84 14.28
C GLU A 304 15.29 4.67 13.72
N VAL A 305 15.90 4.26 12.60
CA VAL A 305 17.03 4.97 11.98
C VAL A 305 16.72 6.42 11.61
N VAL A 306 15.55 6.70 11.02
CA VAL A 306 15.20 8.06 10.58
C VAL A 306 14.78 8.98 11.73
N ASN A 307 14.47 8.41 12.89
CA ASN A 307 14.02 9.13 14.08
C ASN A 307 15.15 9.38 15.09
N LEU A 308 16.34 8.82 14.88
CA LEU A 308 17.49 9.09 15.74
C LEU A 308 17.92 10.56 15.68
N SER A 309 18.28 11.08 16.84
CA SER A 309 18.90 12.38 17.06
C SER A 309 20.40 12.25 17.32
N LEU A 310 21.12 13.38 17.40
CA LEU A 310 22.53 13.39 17.77
C LEU A 310 22.71 12.97 19.24
N ASP A 311 21.79 13.38 20.11
CA ASP A 311 21.81 13.07 21.54
C ASP A 311 21.63 11.57 21.83
N ASP A 312 21.03 10.84 20.89
CA ASP A 312 20.84 9.38 21.00
C ASP A 312 22.14 8.59 20.78
N ILE A 313 23.22 9.22 20.30
CA ILE A 313 24.48 8.55 19.95
C ILE A 313 25.59 8.95 20.92
N ASP A 314 25.95 8.03 21.81
CA ASP A 314 27.19 8.14 22.57
C ASP A 314 28.33 7.49 21.78
N ILE A 315 28.98 8.29 20.94
CA ILE A 315 30.07 7.85 20.06
C ILE A 315 31.32 7.40 20.85
N ASN A 316 31.54 7.96 22.04
CA ASN A 316 32.71 7.64 22.87
C ASN A 316 32.53 6.31 23.60
N ARG A 317 31.30 5.99 23.99
CA ARG A 317 30.96 4.70 24.61
C ARG A 317 30.51 3.65 23.60
N GLY A 318 30.38 3.99 22.32
CA GLY A 318 29.90 3.08 21.29
C GLY A 318 28.47 2.60 21.57
N THR A 319 27.56 3.51 21.94
CA THR A 319 26.19 3.13 22.34
C THR A 319 25.16 4.02 21.65
N ILE A 320 24.03 3.41 21.25
CA ILE A 320 22.88 4.08 20.62
C ILE A 320 21.67 3.90 21.53
N HIS A 321 21.06 4.99 21.97
CA HIS A 321 19.74 4.99 22.61
C HIS A 321 18.64 4.92 21.56
N VAL A 322 17.71 3.96 21.70
CA VAL A 322 16.72 3.68 20.67
C VAL A 322 15.35 3.58 21.29
N VAL A 323 14.44 4.45 20.85
CA VAL A 323 13.01 4.37 21.18
C VAL A 323 12.27 3.62 20.07
N GLY A 324 11.85 2.39 20.39
CA GLY A 324 11.13 1.50 19.48
C GLY A 324 9.61 1.57 19.58
N LYS A 325 8.93 0.66 18.86
CA LYS A 325 7.45 0.57 18.85
C LYS A 325 6.90 0.42 20.27
N GLY A 326 5.88 1.23 20.59
CA GLY A 326 5.23 1.24 21.91
C GLY A 326 6.03 1.97 22.98
N ASN A 327 6.85 2.96 22.59
CA ASN A 327 7.72 3.73 23.47
C ASN A 327 8.69 2.86 24.29
N LYS A 328 9.16 1.77 23.68
CA LYS A 328 10.09 0.84 24.33
C LYS A 328 11.52 1.25 24.05
N GLU A 329 12.24 1.59 25.09
CA GLU A 329 13.63 2.02 24.99
C GLU A 329 14.60 0.84 25.09
N ARG A 330 15.73 0.95 24.40
CA ARG A 330 16.87 0.05 24.54
C ARG A 330 18.16 0.77 24.18
N TYR A 331 19.26 0.27 24.71
CA TYR A 331 20.60 0.66 24.31
C TYR A 331 21.20 -0.41 23.39
N VAL A 332 21.71 0.01 22.24
CA VAL A 332 22.33 -0.86 21.25
C VAL A 332 23.83 -0.55 21.22
N PRO A 333 24.70 -1.46 21.69
CA PRO A 333 26.13 -1.26 21.66
C PRO A 333 26.69 -1.50 20.25
N PHE A 334 27.77 -0.80 19.92
CA PHE A 334 28.62 -1.04 18.75
C PHE A 334 30.10 -0.88 19.13
N SER A 335 31.00 -1.56 18.43
CA SER A 335 32.43 -1.51 18.73
C SER A 335 33.06 -0.21 18.24
N LEU A 336 33.98 0.36 19.03
CA LEU A 336 34.77 1.53 18.63
C LEU A 336 35.79 1.22 17.52
N GLU A 337 35.97 -0.06 17.20
CA GLU A 337 36.84 -0.51 16.10
C GLU A 337 36.05 -0.86 14.83
N SER A 338 34.71 -0.78 14.88
CA SER A 338 33.86 -1.25 13.79
C SER A 338 33.73 -0.26 12.63
N ASP A 339 33.22 -0.74 11.51
CA ASP A 339 32.99 0.09 10.34
C ASP A 339 31.83 1.07 10.56
N LEU A 340 30.86 0.71 11.43
CA LEU A 340 29.87 1.67 11.93
C LEU A 340 30.51 2.86 12.64
N TYR A 341 31.42 2.62 13.59
CA TYR A 341 32.12 3.71 14.28
C TYR A 341 32.84 4.62 13.28
N ARG A 342 33.63 4.02 12.37
CA ARG A 342 34.38 4.77 11.34
C ARG A 342 33.45 5.59 10.44
N ALA A 343 32.30 5.04 10.06
CA ALA A 343 31.34 5.71 9.19
C ALA A 343 30.60 6.85 9.92
N LEU A 344 30.20 6.66 11.18
CA LEU A 344 29.56 7.69 12.00
C LEU A 344 30.52 8.84 12.30
N SER A 345 31.77 8.55 12.69
CA SER A 345 32.77 9.59 12.95
C SER A 345 33.01 10.46 11.72
N LYS A 346 33.17 9.85 10.54
CA LYS A 346 33.28 10.60 9.26
C LYS A 346 32.05 11.46 8.97
N TRP A 347 30.85 10.95 9.27
CA TRP A 347 29.62 11.71 9.09
C TRP A 347 29.52 12.90 10.04
N PHE A 348 29.87 12.72 11.32
CA PHE A 348 29.91 13.80 12.30
C PHE A 348 30.91 14.89 11.92
N ASP A 349 32.11 14.53 11.47
CA ASP A 349 33.12 15.49 11.02
C ASP A 349 32.62 16.38 9.88
N VAL A 350 31.98 15.76 8.88
CA VAL A 350 31.42 16.47 7.73
C VAL A 350 30.28 17.38 8.14
N ARG A 351 29.38 16.88 8.99
CA ARG A 351 28.23 17.63 9.48
C ARG A 351 28.66 18.86 10.29
N TYR A 352 29.62 18.67 11.19
CA TYR A 352 30.17 19.74 12.02
C TYR A 352 30.78 20.86 11.16
N LYS A 353 31.58 20.51 10.15
CA LYS A 353 32.24 21.46 9.25
C LYS A 353 31.27 22.29 8.39
N LEU A 354 30.13 21.72 8.01
CA LEU A 354 29.18 22.39 7.10
C LEU A 354 28.22 23.33 7.82
N GLN A 355 27.75 22.96 9.03
CA GLN A 355 26.62 23.64 9.68
C GLN A 355 26.68 23.63 11.21
N GLY A 356 27.77 23.27 11.88
CA GLY A 356 27.90 23.46 13.34
C GLY A 356 26.78 22.85 14.20
N ASN A 357 26.33 21.62 13.91
CA ASN A 357 25.29 20.90 14.65
C ASN A 357 23.96 21.67 14.89
N ILE A 358 23.57 22.56 13.97
CA ILE A 358 22.32 23.36 14.13
C ILE A 358 21.06 22.49 14.25
N PHE A 359 21.02 21.30 13.63
CA PHE A 359 19.85 20.40 13.67
C PHE A 359 20.13 19.17 14.52
N ASN A 360 19.13 18.75 15.32
CA ASN A 360 19.29 17.59 16.20
C ASN A 360 19.13 16.24 15.48
N SER A 361 18.45 16.15 14.33
CA SER A 361 18.28 14.87 13.62
C SER A 361 19.62 14.27 13.16
N LEU A 362 19.88 13.00 13.46
CA LEU A 362 21.14 12.33 13.12
C LEU A 362 21.43 12.35 11.61
N PHE A 363 20.40 12.07 10.79
CA PHE A 363 20.50 12.10 9.33
C PHE A 363 19.53 13.12 8.71
N CYS A 364 20.08 13.92 7.81
CA CYS A 364 19.38 15.00 7.12
C CYS A 364 19.49 14.85 5.60
N VAL A 365 18.63 15.55 4.87
CA VAL A 365 18.70 15.65 3.41
C VAL A 365 19.98 16.38 2.99
N VAL A 366 20.67 15.85 1.97
CA VAL A 366 21.81 16.50 1.32
C VAL A 366 21.36 16.91 -0.09
N ASN A 367 21.45 18.20 -0.41
CA ASN A 367 21.02 18.73 -1.70
C ASN A 367 22.06 18.47 -2.81
N LYS A 368 21.71 18.83 -4.05
CA LYS A 368 22.61 18.69 -5.22
C LYS A 368 23.88 19.54 -5.14
N HIS A 369 23.87 20.60 -4.33
CA HIS A 369 25.03 21.47 -4.06
C HIS A 369 25.90 20.94 -2.91
N GLN A 370 25.66 19.70 -2.47
CA GLN A 370 26.39 19.04 -1.37
C GLN A 370 26.25 19.73 -0.01
N GLN A 371 25.15 20.47 0.19
CA GLN A 371 24.83 21.09 1.47
C GLN A 371 23.79 20.26 2.22
N VAL A 372 23.92 20.23 3.54
CA VAL A 372 22.91 19.65 4.44
C VAL A 372 21.73 20.62 4.53
N VAL A 373 20.52 20.09 4.54
CA VAL A 373 19.27 20.86 4.63
C VAL A 373 18.55 20.49 5.93
N GLU A 374 17.85 21.45 6.53
CA GLU A 374 16.98 21.28 7.72
C GLU A 374 15.75 20.43 7.41
N LYS A 375 15.97 19.18 7.03
CA LYS A 375 14.93 18.22 6.72
C LYS A 375 15.42 16.83 7.07
N SER A 376 14.76 16.20 8.02
CA SER A 376 14.99 14.80 8.38
C SER A 376 14.69 13.88 7.19
N LEU A 377 15.38 12.75 7.15
CA LEU A 377 15.05 11.70 6.21
C LEU A 377 13.70 11.05 6.54
N THR A 378 13.07 10.44 5.54
CA THR A 378 11.85 9.66 5.73
C THR A 378 12.15 8.18 5.60
N THR A 379 11.24 7.31 6.08
CA THR A 379 11.39 5.86 5.83
C THR A 379 11.45 5.51 4.35
N GLN A 380 10.85 6.35 3.49
CA GLN A 380 10.93 6.18 2.05
C GLN A 380 12.32 6.50 1.51
N SER A 381 13.00 7.51 2.08
CA SER A 381 14.39 7.85 1.73
C SER A 381 15.34 6.66 1.90
N LEU A 382 15.15 5.82 2.92
CA LEU A 382 15.94 4.60 3.13
C LEU A 382 15.62 3.51 2.10
N ASN A 383 14.35 3.36 1.70
CA ASN A 383 14.00 2.45 0.60
C ASN A 383 14.62 2.93 -0.72
N ASP A 384 14.63 4.24 -0.95
CA ASP A 384 15.19 4.83 -2.17
C ASP A 384 16.71 4.72 -2.19
N LEU A 385 17.39 4.84 -1.03
CA LEU A 385 18.81 4.51 -0.90
C LEU A 385 19.10 3.07 -1.34
N CYS A 386 18.30 2.09 -0.88
CA CYS A 386 18.48 0.69 -1.25
C CYS A 386 18.29 0.45 -2.77
N LYS A 387 17.29 1.11 -3.38
CA LYS A 387 17.11 1.09 -4.84
C LYS A 387 18.27 1.77 -5.57
N GLN A 388 18.81 2.84 -5.01
CA GLN A 388 19.94 3.55 -5.58
C GLN A 388 21.20 2.68 -5.58
N ILE A 389 21.48 1.95 -4.49
CA ILE A 389 22.59 1.00 -4.39
C ILE A 389 22.54 -0.02 -5.53
N GLN A 390 21.37 -0.58 -5.82
CA GLN A 390 21.18 -1.47 -6.96
C GLN A 390 21.49 -0.76 -8.29
N ARG A 391 20.93 0.45 -8.52
CA ARG A 391 21.16 1.22 -9.75
C ARG A 391 22.63 1.60 -9.96
N MET A 392 23.42 1.66 -8.88
CA MET A 392 24.85 1.96 -8.92
C MET A 392 25.72 0.70 -9.11
N GLY A 393 25.12 -0.46 -9.40
CA GLY A 393 25.84 -1.66 -9.81
C GLY A 393 25.88 -2.79 -8.78
N PHE A 394 25.05 -2.76 -7.73
CA PHE A 394 24.91 -3.92 -6.86
C PHE A 394 24.03 -5.00 -7.51
N ASP A 395 24.44 -6.26 -7.38
CA ASP A 395 23.94 -7.40 -8.17
C ASP A 395 22.43 -7.70 -7.98
N ARG A 396 21.79 -7.18 -6.92
CA ARG A 396 20.37 -7.43 -6.61
C ARG A 396 19.69 -6.28 -5.87
N ILE A 397 18.36 -6.32 -5.81
CA ILE A 397 17.60 -5.38 -4.97
C ILE A 397 17.79 -5.76 -3.50
N VAL A 398 18.30 -4.82 -2.70
CA VAL A 398 18.29 -4.90 -1.24
C VAL A 398 17.17 -4.05 -0.65
N SER A 399 16.80 -4.31 0.59
CA SER A 399 15.86 -3.53 1.37
C SER A 399 16.42 -3.27 2.77
N PRO A 400 15.92 -2.25 3.51
CA PRO A 400 16.37 -2.00 4.87
C PRO A 400 16.24 -3.21 5.81
N HIS A 401 15.25 -4.07 5.55
CA HIS A 401 15.05 -5.28 6.32
C HIS A 401 16.13 -6.34 6.06
N ASP A 402 16.77 -6.36 4.88
CA ASP A 402 17.80 -7.35 4.57
C ASP A 402 19.08 -7.11 5.39
N PHE A 403 19.45 -5.85 5.65
CA PHE A 403 20.54 -5.51 6.58
C PHE A 403 20.25 -6.02 7.99
N ARG A 404 19.05 -5.72 8.49
CA ARG A 404 18.57 -6.20 9.79
C ARG A 404 18.51 -7.73 9.88
N HIS A 405 18.05 -8.40 8.82
CA HIS A 405 18.05 -9.86 8.74
C HIS A 405 19.47 -10.43 8.80
N SER A 406 20.40 -9.80 8.11
CA SER A 406 21.78 -10.26 7.98
C SER A 406 22.51 -10.20 9.31
N VAL A 407 22.42 -9.09 10.06
CA VAL A 407 23.05 -8.99 11.38
C VAL A 407 22.48 -9.97 12.38
N ALA A 408 21.15 -10.17 12.40
CA ALA A 408 20.54 -11.17 13.29
C ALA A 408 21.04 -12.58 12.97
N THR A 409 21.15 -12.91 11.68
CA THR A 409 21.69 -14.20 11.24
C THR A 409 23.16 -14.34 11.63
N ASN A 410 23.97 -13.29 11.46
CA ASN A 410 25.40 -13.30 11.80
C ASN A 410 25.65 -13.43 13.30
N LEU A 411 24.90 -12.73 14.14
CA LEU A 411 25.01 -12.87 15.59
C LEU A 411 24.67 -14.30 16.04
N LEU A 412 23.62 -14.90 15.48
CA LEU A 412 23.26 -16.29 15.82
C LEU A 412 24.31 -17.29 15.30
N ARG A 413 24.88 -17.07 14.11
CA ARG A 413 25.96 -17.88 13.55
C ARG A 413 27.26 -17.76 14.33
N ALA A 414 27.55 -16.59 14.89
CA ALA A 414 28.67 -16.37 15.81
C ALA A 414 28.45 -17.04 17.18
N GLY A 415 27.32 -17.72 17.39
CA GLY A 415 27.03 -18.47 18.61
C GLY A 415 26.36 -17.65 19.72
N HIS A 416 25.95 -16.41 19.46
CA HIS A 416 25.25 -15.62 20.46
C HIS A 416 23.88 -16.24 20.80
N ASP A 417 23.52 -16.14 22.08
CA ASP A 417 22.27 -16.64 22.60
C ASP A 417 21.04 -15.96 21.96
N LEU A 418 19.98 -16.73 21.72
CA LEU A 418 18.76 -16.28 21.05
C LEU A 418 18.06 -15.15 21.82
N LEU A 419 18.08 -15.18 23.16
CA LEU A 419 17.50 -14.14 24.00
C LEU A 419 18.30 -12.84 23.89
N LEU A 420 19.63 -12.94 23.87
CA LEU A 420 20.51 -11.79 23.71
C LEU A 420 20.28 -11.11 22.35
N VAL A 421 20.26 -11.89 21.26
CA VAL A 421 19.95 -11.37 19.92
C VAL A 421 18.53 -10.78 19.89
N SER A 422 17.55 -11.42 20.53
CA SER A 422 16.18 -10.88 20.62
C SER A 422 16.12 -9.51 21.29
N LYS A 423 16.88 -9.31 22.38
CA LYS A 423 17.00 -8.03 23.09
C LYS A 423 17.69 -6.98 22.22
N PHE A 424 18.82 -7.33 21.61
CA PHE A 424 19.57 -6.48 20.68
C PHE A 424 18.67 -5.95 19.54
N MET A 425 17.92 -6.85 18.92
CA MET A 425 17.00 -6.53 17.83
C MET A 425 15.75 -5.77 18.32
N GLY A 426 15.40 -5.81 19.61
CA GLY A 426 14.17 -5.24 20.13
C GLY A 426 12.91 -5.96 19.62
N HIS A 427 12.91 -7.30 19.65
CA HIS A 427 11.73 -8.11 19.38
C HIS A 427 10.89 -8.30 20.65
N SER A 428 9.57 -8.16 20.52
CA SER A 428 8.62 -8.44 21.62
C SER A 428 8.40 -9.92 21.88
N SER A 429 8.83 -10.80 20.96
CA SER A 429 8.75 -12.25 21.10
C SER A 429 9.99 -12.90 20.52
N VAL A 430 10.58 -13.82 21.29
CA VAL A 430 11.76 -14.63 20.91
C VAL A 430 11.49 -15.47 19.66
N THR A 431 10.24 -15.90 19.44
CA THR A 431 9.84 -16.64 18.23
C THR A 431 10.06 -15.86 16.93
N THR A 432 10.14 -14.52 17.01
CA THR A 432 10.50 -13.69 15.84
C THR A 432 11.96 -13.86 15.47
N THR A 433 12.83 -13.93 16.49
CA THR A 433 14.28 -14.14 16.33
C THR A 433 14.60 -15.56 15.86
N GLN A 434 13.81 -16.56 16.28
CA GLN A 434 13.97 -17.95 15.85
C GLN A 434 13.92 -18.12 14.33
N ARG A 435 13.19 -17.25 13.60
CA ARG A 435 13.15 -17.26 12.14
C ARG A 435 14.49 -16.92 11.47
N TYR A 436 15.44 -16.37 12.23
CA TYR A 436 16.79 -16.03 11.77
C TYR A 436 17.81 -17.10 12.13
N ASP A 437 17.44 -18.05 12.96
CA ASP A 437 18.29 -19.16 13.31
C ASP A 437 18.38 -20.13 12.13
N ARG A 438 19.48 -20.04 11.38
CA ARG A 438 19.79 -20.93 10.26
C ARG A 438 20.83 -21.97 10.61
N ARG A 439 21.22 -22.08 11.88
CA ARG A 439 22.22 -23.07 12.31
C ARG A 439 21.78 -24.48 11.93
N SER A 440 20.49 -24.79 12.04
CA SER A 440 19.92 -26.07 11.58
C SER A 440 20.17 -26.35 10.10
N ASP A 441 20.08 -25.34 9.22
CA ASP A 441 20.31 -25.50 7.78
C ASP A 441 21.81 -25.73 7.48
N ASP A 442 22.68 -25.04 8.23
CA ASP A 442 24.13 -25.16 8.11
C ASP A 442 24.61 -26.52 8.68
N ASP A 443 24.03 -27.01 9.78
CA ASP A 443 24.26 -28.34 10.37
C ASP A 443 23.79 -29.45 9.40
N LEU A 444 22.62 -29.28 8.76
CA LEU A 444 22.12 -30.20 7.74
C LEU A 444 23.04 -30.28 6.52
N LYS A 445 23.67 -29.16 6.11
CA LYS A 445 24.71 -29.18 5.07
C LYS A 445 25.99 -29.86 5.55
N GLY A 446 26.38 -29.64 6.80
CA GLY A 446 27.51 -30.30 7.43
C GLY A 446 27.38 -31.83 7.43
N LEU A 447 26.16 -32.36 7.57
CA LEU A 447 25.88 -33.80 7.44
C LEU A 447 26.16 -34.34 6.02
N ALA A 448 25.96 -33.54 4.98
CA ALA A 448 26.25 -33.94 3.60
C ALA A 448 27.75 -33.80 3.23
N LEU A 449 28.49 -32.95 3.95
CA LEU A 449 29.91 -32.65 3.69
C LEU A 449 30.88 -33.48 4.53
N ARG A 450 30.41 -34.21 5.54
CA ARG A 450 31.21 -35.23 6.22
C ARG A 450 31.21 -36.51 5.38
N ARG A 451 32.23 -36.66 4.52
CA ARG A 451 32.68 -37.95 3.98
C ARG A 451 34.06 -38.27 4.53
#